data_AF-A0AAV5WGA8-F1
#
_entry.id   AF-A0AAV5WGA8-F1
#
_cell.length_a   1.000
_cell.length_b   1.000
_cell.length_c   1.000
_cell.angle_alpha   90.00
_cell.angle_beta   90.00
_cell.angle_gamma   90.00
#
_symmetry.space_group_name_H-M   'P 1'
#
loop_
_entity.id
_entity.type
_entity.pdbx_description
1 polymer ?
#
loop_
_entity_poly.entity_id
_entity_poly.type
_entity_poly.pdbx_seq_one_letter_code
_entity_poly.pdbx_strand_id
1 'polypeptide(L)'
;DFPRVCIQYSCRLLDDLITMGASHFYKYYVEEIKRGILYLPSNEGLTATIELIKHYHNHSTLSRATFNAVTPSLSNGELMTLLSQCPFLPDQLRMDVEAELQHESHRITINVKTLTGKVLTLSVDLTPRTVVFVIKKMIQDCERIPWDLQRLIFSGRRAAGKEIIHYDALTKR
;
A
#
# COMPACT_ATOMS: atom_id res chain seq x y z
N ASP A 1 -0.56 -3.48 -20.00
CA ASP A 1 0.73 -3.95 -19.48
C ASP A 1 1.61 -2.77 -19.11
N PHE A 2 1.49 -2.30 -17.86
CA PHE A 2 2.49 -1.36 -17.33
C PHE A 2 3.80 -2.15 -17.31
N PRO A 3 4.82 -1.73 -18.09
CA PRO A 3 5.95 -2.61 -18.28
C PRO A 3 6.66 -2.75 -16.94
N ARG A 4 7.31 -3.89 -16.76
CA ARG A 4 8.39 -4.11 -15.80
C ARG A 4 9.57 -3.16 -16.07
N VAL A 5 9.29 -1.86 -16.22
CA VAL A 5 10.27 -0.79 -16.20
C VAL A 5 10.78 -0.80 -14.78
N CYS A 6 11.97 -1.36 -14.63
CA CYS A 6 12.67 -1.45 -13.36
C CYS A 6 12.57 -0.08 -12.66
N ILE A 7 12.03 -0.07 -11.43
CA ILE A 7 11.72 1.14 -10.65
C ILE A 7 12.92 2.08 -10.55
N GLN A 8 14.13 1.54 -10.67
CA GLN A 8 15.38 2.31 -10.74
C GLN A 8 15.40 3.31 -11.91
N TYR A 9 14.91 2.95 -13.10
CA TYR A 9 14.79 3.88 -14.23
C TYR A 9 13.68 4.90 -14.00
N SER A 10 12.59 4.49 -13.34
CA SER A 10 11.49 5.38 -13.00
C SER A 10 11.92 6.46 -12.02
N CYS A 11 12.78 6.16 -11.03
CA CYS A 11 13.29 7.17 -10.09
C CYS A 11 14.25 8.17 -10.76
N ARG A 12 15.13 7.71 -11.67
CA ARG A 12 15.96 8.64 -12.47
C ARG A 12 15.13 9.60 -13.31
N LEU A 13 14.05 9.10 -13.92
CA LEU A 13 13.11 9.96 -14.63
C LEU A 13 12.48 11.00 -13.70
N LEU A 14 12.14 10.64 -12.46
CA LEU A 14 11.62 11.58 -11.48
C LEU A 14 12.64 12.68 -11.13
N ASP A 15 13.92 12.32 -10.99
CA ASP A 15 15.01 13.28 -10.77
C ASP A 15 15.08 14.29 -11.92
N ASP A 16 15.11 13.80 -13.17
CA ASP A 16 15.17 14.63 -14.37
C ASP A 16 13.97 15.58 -14.47
N LEU A 17 12.77 15.10 -14.14
CA LEU A 17 11.54 15.90 -14.14
C LEU A 17 11.58 17.04 -13.11
N ILE A 18 12.20 16.82 -11.94
CA ILE A 18 12.42 17.89 -10.95
C ILE A 18 13.41 18.91 -11.52
N THR A 19 14.54 18.47 -12.09
CA THR A 19 15.55 19.36 -12.68
C THR A 19 14.99 20.20 -13.83
N MET A 20 14.09 19.63 -14.64
CA MET A 20 13.41 20.33 -15.72
C MET A 20 12.27 21.25 -15.25
N GLY A 21 11.93 21.27 -13.95
CA GLY A 21 10.79 22.04 -13.42
C GLY A 21 9.43 21.50 -13.87
N ALA A 22 9.37 20.26 -14.36
CA ALA A 22 8.20 19.61 -14.93
C ALA A 22 7.25 19.07 -13.84
N SER A 23 6.78 19.96 -12.96
CA SER A 23 6.04 19.60 -11.73
C SER A 23 4.75 18.79 -11.97
N HIS A 24 4.03 19.05 -13.08
CA HIS A 24 2.80 18.31 -13.42
C HIS A 24 3.10 16.86 -13.79
N PHE A 25 4.13 16.65 -14.61
CA PHE A 25 4.56 15.31 -15.01
C PHE A 25 5.14 14.55 -13.83
N TYR A 26 5.94 15.22 -12.99
CA TYR A 26 6.45 14.64 -11.75
C TYR A 26 5.32 14.07 -10.88
N LYS A 27 4.30 14.88 -10.61
CA LYS A 27 3.13 14.44 -9.82
C LYS A 27 2.44 13.24 -10.45
N TYR A 28 2.21 13.28 -11.76
CA TYR A 28 1.57 12.18 -12.49
C TYR A 28 2.38 10.88 -12.36
N TYR A 29 3.67 10.90 -12.67
CA TYR A 29 4.52 9.72 -12.63
C TYR A 29 4.71 9.18 -11.22
N VAL A 30 4.80 10.04 -10.20
CA VAL A 30 4.82 9.62 -8.80
C VAL A 30 3.57 8.80 -8.46
N GLU A 31 2.38 9.28 -8.85
CA GLU A 31 1.13 8.56 -8.57
C GLU A 31 1.04 7.23 -9.34
N GLU A 32 1.53 7.18 -10.58
CA GLU A 32 1.59 5.95 -11.36
C GLU A 32 2.59 4.94 -10.77
N ILE A 33 3.75 5.38 -10.29
CA ILE A 33 4.72 4.51 -9.59
C ILE A 33 4.09 3.97 -8.30
N LYS A 34 3.46 4.84 -7.48
CA LYS A 34 2.76 4.41 -6.27
C LYS A 34 1.72 3.34 -6.57
N ARG A 35 0.91 3.53 -7.62
CA ARG A 35 -0.05 2.52 -8.08
C ARG A 35 0.64 1.24 -8.52
N GLY A 36 1.71 1.34 -9.30
CA GLY A 36 2.50 0.20 -9.76
C GLY A 36 3.02 -0.65 -8.61
N ILE A 37 3.56 -0.03 -7.55
CA ILE A 37 4.07 -0.72 -6.35
C ILE A 37 3.01 -1.64 -5.73
N LEU A 38 1.74 -1.22 -5.73
CA LEU A 38 0.63 -2.00 -5.18
C LEU A 38 0.37 -3.31 -5.94
N TYR A 39 0.71 -3.36 -7.23
CA TYR A 39 0.57 -4.57 -8.07
C TYR A 39 1.79 -5.49 -8.02
N LEU A 40 2.92 -5.03 -7.49
CA LEU A 40 4.14 -5.83 -7.42
C LEU A 40 4.04 -6.91 -6.33
N PRO A 41 4.73 -8.06 -6.52
CA PRO A 41 4.92 -9.02 -5.44
C PRO A 41 5.68 -8.36 -4.28
N SER A 42 5.49 -8.89 -3.07
CA SER A 42 5.98 -8.31 -1.80
C SER A 42 7.47 -7.88 -1.85
N ASN A 43 8.36 -8.75 -2.35
CA ASN A 43 9.78 -8.46 -2.50
C ASN A 43 10.08 -7.29 -3.46
N GLU A 44 9.49 -7.30 -4.66
CA GLU A 44 9.69 -6.24 -5.66
C GLU A 44 9.05 -4.93 -5.21
N GLY A 45 7.90 -4.99 -4.54
CA GLY A 45 7.21 -3.84 -3.97
C GLY A 45 8.03 -3.17 -2.86
N LEU A 46 8.68 -3.95 -1.99
CA LEU A 46 9.59 -3.43 -0.98
C LEU A 46 10.78 -2.70 -1.61
N THR A 47 11.47 -3.33 -2.58
CA THR A 47 12.58 -2.70 -3.30
C THR A 47 12.15 -1.40 -3.98
N ALA A 48 11.00 -1.42 -4.66
CA ALA A 48 10.43 -0.24 -5.30
C ALA A 48 10.16 0.91 -4.32
N THR A 49 9.61 0.56 -3.16
CA THR A 49 9.29 1.51 -2.10
C THR A 49 10.55 2.16 -1.53
N ILE A 50 11.60 1.37 -1.31
CA ILE A 50 12.90 1.87 -0.83
C ILE A 50 13.50 2.86 -1.84
N GLU A 51 13.49 2.54 -3.13
CA GLU A 51 13.99 3.44 -4.17
C GLU A 51 13.21 4.76 -4.23
N LEU A 52 11.87 4.71 -4.13
CA LEU A 52 11.04 5.91 -4.10
C LEU A 52 11.25 6.74 -2.82
N ILE A 53 11.52 6.10 -1.68
CA ILE A 53 11.87 6.80 -0.43
C ILE A 53 13.24 7.49 -0.55
N LYS A 54 14.24 6.82 -1.15
CA LYS A 54 15.54 7.44 -1.45
C LYS A 54 15.38 8.68 -2.33
N HIS A 55 14.54 8.57 -3.37
CA HIS A 55 14.18 9.70 -4.23
C HIS A 55 13.64 10.88 -3.41
N TYR A 56 12.64 10.66 -2.57
CA TYR A 56 12.08 11.74 -1.73
C TYR A 56 13.08 12.33 -0.75
N HIS A 57 13.96 11.50 -0.18
CA HIS A 57 15.02 11.98 0.72
C HIS A 57 15.99 12.91 -0.02
N ASN A 58 16.49 12.49 -1.19
CA ASN A 58 17.47 13.26 -1.98
C ASN A 58 16.92 14.64 -2.40
N HIS A 59 15.62 14.75 -2.63
CA HIS A 59 14.96 16.02 -2.98
C HIS A 59 14.35 16.75 -1.77
N SER A 60 14.66 16.35 -0.54
CA SER A 60 14.13 16.97 0.70
C SER A 60 12.59 17.05 0.76
N THR A 61 11.90 16.09 0.13
CA THR A 61 10.42 15.99 0.10
C THR A 61 9.90 14.82 0.95
N LEU A 62 10.79 14.13 1.65
CA LEU A 62 10.42 13.05 2.57
C LEU A 62 9.75 13.63 3.82
N SER A 63 8.50 13.23 4.04
CA SER A 63 7.69 13.57 5.21
C SER A 63 6.94 12.32 5.67
N ARG A 64 6.34 12.35 6.87
CA ARG A 64 5.49 11.26 7.35
C ARG A 64 4.34 10.95 6.39
N ALA A 65 3.76 11.99 5.77
CA ALA A 65 2.69 11.83 4.80
C ALA A 65 3.15 11.10 3.53
N THR A 66 4.31 11.48 2.97
CA THR A 66 4.84 10.82 1.77
C THR A 66 5.29 9.39 2.08
N PHE A 67 5.90 9.15 3.25
CA PHE A 67 6.26 7.82 3.72
C PHE A 67 5.03 6.90 3.86
N ASN A 68 3.97 7.37 4.51
CA ASN A 68 2.73 6.59 4.67
C ASN A 68 2.01 6.35 3.34
N ALA A 69 2.14 7.26 2.37
CA ALA A 69 1.57 7.08 1.04
C ALA A 69 2.26 5.98 0.21
N VAL A 70 3.54 5.68 0.47
CA VAL A 70 4.30 4.68 -0.29
C VAL A 70 4.49 3.34 0.44
N THR A 71 4.18 3.29 1.73
CA THR A 71 4.26 2.08 2.55
C THR A 71 2.91 1.43 2.95
N PRO A 72 1.74 1.72 2.34
CA PRO A 72 0.45 1.21 2.82
C PRO A 72 0.28 -0.30 2.60
N SER A 73 1.07 -0.89 1.71
CA SER A 73 1.03 -2.31 1.35
C SER A 73 2.08 -3.15 2.07
N LEU A 74 3.02 -2.53 2.80
CA LEU A 74 4.10 -3.24 3.46
C LEU A 74 3.63 -3.86 4.77
N SER A 75 3.92 -5.13 4.96
CA SER A 75 3.80 -5.83 6.23
C SER A 75 4.79 -5.29 7.26
N ASN A 76 4.56 -5.59 8.54
CA ASN A 76 5.46 -5.20 9.61
C ASN A 76 6.89 -5.75 9.41
N GLY A 77 7.03 -6.97 8.87
CA GLY A 77 8.34 -7.56 8.55
C GLY A 77 9.08 -6.81 7.42
N GLU A 78 8.34 -6.38 6.40
CA GLU A 78 8.89 -5.56 5.31
C GLU A 78 9.26 -4.16 5.80
N LEU A 79 8.50 -3.57 6.71
CA LEU A 79 8.83 -2.28 7.33
C LEU A 79 10.12 -2.37 8.16
N MET A 80 10.28 -3.42 8.96
CA MET A 80 11.54 -3.65 9.68
C MET A 80 12.73 -3.77 8.73
N THR A 81 12.53 -4.44 7.59
CA THR A 81 13.53 -4.56 6.53
C THR A 81 13.81 -3.21 5.85
N LEU A 82 12.79 -2.40 5.64
CA LEU A 82 12.92 -1.05 5.10
C LEU A 82 13.72 -0.15 6.04
N LEU A 83 13.40 -0.17 7.34
CA LEU A 83 14.10 0.62 8.36
C LEU A 83 15.58 0.24 8.48
N SER A 84 15.93 -1.02 8.27
CA SER A 84 17.34 -1.45 8.27
C SER A 84 18.07 -1.02 6.99
N GLN A 85 17.40 -1.04 5.84
CA GLN A 85 17.98 -0.64 4.55
C GLN A 85 18.01 0.88 4.31
N CYS A 86 17.29 1.66 5.12
CA CYS A 86 17.21 3.12 4.99
C CYS A 86 17.72 3.84 6.25
N PRO A 87 19.05 3.82 6.52
CA PRO A 87 19.63 4.54 7.67
C PRO A 87 19.54 6.07 7.54
N PHE A 88 19.22 6.58 6.35
CA PHE A 88 19.08 8.01 6.05
C PHE A 88 17.70 8.58 6.41
N LEU A 89 16.77 7.76 6.90
CA LEU A 89 15.47 8.24 7.35
C LEU A 89 15.63 9.21 8.52
N PRO A 90 14.87 10.32 8.57
CA PRO A 90 14.89 11.22 9.72
C PRO A 90 14.56 10.48 11.02
N ASP A 91 15.30 10.75 12.10
CA ASP A 91 15.14 10.07 13.38
C ASP A 91 13.70 10.12 13.90
N GLN A 92 13.03 11.26 13.78
CA GLN A 92 11.63 11.39 14.20
C GLN A 92 10.71 10.43 13.43
N LEU A 93 10.88 10.33 12.12
CA LEU A 93 10.08 9.42 11.28
C LEU A 93 10.38 7.96 11.64
N ARG A 94 11.65 7.65 11.91
CA ARG A 94 12.06 6.31 12.34
C ARG A 94 11.40 5.94 13.67
N MET A 95 11.50 6.80 14.68
CA MET A 95 10.89 6.61 15.99
C MET A 95 9.37 6.42 15.88
N ASP A 96 8.72 7.23 15.04
CA ASP A 96 7.28 7.14 14.80
C ASP A 96 6.89 5.76 14.23
N VAL A 97 7.64 5.26 13.24
CA VAL A 97 7.37 3.94 12.62
C VAL A 97 7.70 2.81 13.60
N GLU A 98 8.80 2.90 14.34
CA GLU A 98 9.16 1.89 15.35
C GLU A 98 8.11 1.81 16.47
N ALA A 99 7.57 2.96 16.92
CA ALA A 99 6.45 2.99 17.85
C ALA A 99 5.17 2.37 17.27
N GLU A 100 4.87 2.63 15.98
CA GLU A 100 3.74 1.98 15.30
C GLU A 100 3.87 0.45 15.25
N LEU A 101 5.09 -0.06 15.11
CA LEU A 101 5.38 -1.50 15.08
C LEU A 101 5.30 -2.17 16.47
N GLN A 102 5.38 -1.38 17.55
CA GLN A 102 5.21 -1.87 18.93
C GLN A 102 3.73 -2.00 19.33
N HIS A 103 2.80 -1.45 18.54
CA HIS A 103 1.38 -1.63 18.82
C HIS A 103 0.93 -3.09 18.61
N GLU A 104 0.16 -3.60 19.56
CA GLU A 104 -0.44 -4.93 19.46
C GLU A 104 -1.40 -5.00 18.26
N SER A 105 -1.16 -5.99 17.40
CA SER A 105 -2.09 -6.34 16.34
C SER A 105 -3.37 -6.94 16.95
N HIS A 106 -4.52 -6.44 16.51
CA HIS A 106 -5.81 -7.01 16.86
C HIS A 106 -6.28 -7.90 15.72
N ARG A 107 -6.29 -9.21 15.94
CA ARG A 107 -6.79 -10.14 14.93
C ARG A 107 -8.31 -10.07 14.87
N ILE A 108 -8.84 -9.62 13.74
CA ILE A 108 -10.26 -9.56 13.48
C ILE A 108 -10.66 -10.53 12.38
N THR A 109 -11.94 -10.89 12.36
CA THR A 109 -12.53 -11.66 11.27
C THR A 109 -13.48 -10.76 10.50
N ILE A 110 -13.24 -10.62 9.21
CA ILE A 110 -14.06 -9.86 8.27
C ILE A 110 -14.80 -10.84 7.37
N ASN A 111 -16.13 -10.74 7.35
CA ASN A 111 -16.92 -11.49 6.38
C ASN A 111 -17.21 -10.61 5.17
N VAL A 112 -16.77 -11.08 3.99
CA VAL A 112 -16.93 -10.41 2.71
C VAL A 112 -17.95 -11.18 1.88
N LYS A 113 -19.09 -10.55 1.60
CA LYS A 113 -20.10 -11.14 0.71
C LYS A 113 -19.95 -10.56 -0.69
N THR A 114 -19.70 -11.44 -1.67
CA THR A 114 -19.61 -11.10 -3.09
C THR A 114 -21.00 -10.92 -3.71
N LEU A 115 -21.07 -10.28 -4.90
CA LEU A 115 -22.31 -10.14 -5.69
C LEU A 115 -22.93 -11.47 -6.11
N THR A 116 -22.13 -12.54 -6.23
CA THR A 116 -22.63 -13.89 -6.56
C THR A 116 -23.25 -14.59 -5.35
N GLY A 117 -23.23 -13.97 -4.17
CA GLY A 117 -23.76 -14.51 -2.92
C GLY A 117 -22.76 -15.34 -2.13
N LYS A 118 -21.55 -15.61 -2.65
CA LYS A 118 -20.46 -16.30 -1.93
C LYS A 118 -19.96 -15.43 -0.78
N VAL A 119 -19.78 -16.03 0.39
CA VAL A 119 -19.21 -15.38 1.58
C VAL A 119 -17.78 -15.87 1.78
N LEU A 120 -16.84 -14.93 1.88
CA LEU A 120 -15.44 -15.16 2.22
C LEU A 120 -15.21 -14.71 3.66
N THR A 121 -14.45 -15.49 4.42
CA THR A 121 -14.06 -15.15 5.79
C THR A 121 -12.58 -14.85 5.80
N LEU A 122 -12.21 -13.58 6.01
CA LEU A 122 -10.83 -13.12 6.04
C LEU A 122 -10.39 -12.87 7.48
N SER A 123 -9.25 -13.44 7.87
CA SER A 123 -8.59 -13.12 9.14
C SER A 123 -7.59 -12.00 8.89
N VAL A 124 -7.86 -10.81 9.41
CA VAL A 124 -7.03 -9.62 9.19
C VAL A 124 -6.41 -9.18 10.50
N ASP A 125 -5.10 -8.97 10.45
CA ASP A 125 -4.36 -8.34 11.53
C ASP A 125 -4.53 -6.82 11.44
N LEU A 126 -5.37 -6.26 12.31
CA LEU A 126 -5.53 -4.82 12.41
C LEU A 126 -4.40 -4.22 13.23
N THR A 127 -3.61 -3.43 12.54
CA THR A 127 -2.66 -2.48 13.11
C THR A 127 -3.17 -1.07 12.82
N PRO A 128 -2.65 -0.03 13.50
CA PRO A 128 -2.95 1.36 13.15
C PRO A 128 -2.68 1.71 11.67
N ARG A 129 -1.86 0.91 10.98
CA ARG A 129 -1.51 1.08 9.56
C ARG A 129 -2.36 0.25 8.60
N THR A 130 -3.22 -0.65 9.10
CA THR A 130 -3.99 -1.52 8.22
C THR A 130 -4.99 -0.69 7.43
N VAL A 131 -4.79 -0.62 6.10
CA VAL A 131 -5.63 0.15 5.18
C VAL A 131 -6.54 -0.76 4.34
N VAL A 132 -7.59 -0.17 3.78
CA VAL A 132 -8.56 -0.84 2.87
C VAL A 132 -7.87 -1.58 1.71
N PHE A 133 -6.73 -1.09 1.24
CA PHE A 133 -5.93 -1.75 0.20
C PHE A 133 -5.54 -3.19 0.57
N VAL A 134 -5.14 -3.44 1.81
CA VAL A 134 -4.75 -4.78 2.29
C VAL A 134 -5.92 -5.75 2.16
N ILE A 135 -7.12 -5.33 2.58
CA ILE A 135 -8.34 -6.14 2.48
C ILE A 135 -8.66 -6.47 1.01
N LYS A 136 -8.57 -5.49 0.11
CA LYS A 136 -8.79 -5.71 -1.33
C LYS A 136 -7.78 -6.68 -1.94
N LYS A 137 -6.51 -6.60 -1.52
CA LYS A 137 -5.47 -7.53 -1.96
C LYS A 137 -5.77 -8.97 -1.51
N MET A 138 -6.19 -9.16 -0.26
CA MET A 138 -6.61 -10.48 0.24
C MET A 138 -7.80 -11.05 -0.53
N ILE A 139 -8.77 -10.20 -0.90
CA ILE A 139 -9.90 -10.60 -1.76
C ILE A 139 -9.41 -10.96 -3.16
N GLN A 140 -8.46 -10.21 -3.73
CA GLN A 140 -7.86 -10.52 -5.04
C GLN A 140 -7.19 -11.89 -5.02
N ASP A 141 -6.45 -12.22 -3.97
CA ASP A 141 -5.76 -13.51 -3.86
C ASP A 141 -6.76 -14.68 -3.80
N CYS A 142 -7.94 -14.44 -3.21
CA CYS A 142 -9.01 -15.42 -3.09
C CYS A 142 -9.90 -15.55 -4.35
N GLU A 143 -10.29 -14.43 -4.97
CA GLU A 143 -11.29 -14.36 -6.06
C GLU A 143 -10.66 -14.16 -7.45
N ARG A 144 -9.35 -13.88 -7.52
CA ARG A 144 -8.61 -13.56 -8.76
C ARG A 144 -9.13 -12.33 -9.51
N ILE A 145 -9.76 -11.39 -8.79
CA ILE A 145 -10.23 -10.10 -9.34
C ILE A 145 -9.27 -8.99 -8.93
N PRO A 146 -8.69 -8.22 -9.88
CA PRO A 146 -7.80 -7.09 -9.58
C PRO A 146 -8.37 -6.11 -8.56
N TRP A 147 -7.57 -5.68 -7.59
CA TRP A 147 -7.99 -4.84 -6.45
C TRP A 147 -8.60 -3.48 -6.85
N ASP A 148 -8.23 -2.92 -7.99
CA ASP A 148 -8.76 -1.66 -8.52
C ASP A 148 -10.16 -1.80 -9.11
N LEU A 149 -10.54 -3.02 -9.52
CA LEU A 149 -11.89 -3.36 -9.96
C LEU A 149 -12.83 -3.71 -8.79
N GLN A 150 -12.31 -3.71 -7.57
CA GLN A 150 -13.04 -4.04 -6.36
C GLN A 150 -13.67 -2.80 -5.72
N ARG A 151 -14.99 -2.83 -5.46
CA ARG A 151 -15.69 -1.82 -4.67
C ARG A 151 -16.20 -2.42 -3.35
N LEU A 152 -15.56 -2.04 -2.24
CA LEU A 152 -16.03 -2.41 -0.90
C LEU A 152 -17.14 -1.43 -0.47
N ILE A 153 -18.28 -1.97 -0.03
CA ILE A 153 -19.42 -1.20 0.47
C ILE A 153 -19.74 -1.67 1.89
N PHE A 154 -19.51 -0.78 2.86
CA PHE A 154 -19.88 -1.07 4.22
C PHE A 154 -21.41 -1.08 4.34
N SER A 155 -21.98 -2.22 4.76
CA SER A 155 -23.42 -2.42 4.82
C SER A 155 -23.99 -2.51 6.22
N GLY A 156 -23.14 -2.33 7.24
CA GLY A 156 -23.54 -2.28 8.64
C GLY A 156 -24.03 -3.61 9.19
N ARG A 157 -23.24 -4.21 10.07
CA ARG A 157 -23.73 -4.93 11.26
C ARG A 157 -22.59 -5.11 12.25
N ARG A 158 -22.66 -4.38 13.37
CA ARG A 158 -21.96 -4.74 14.60
C ARG A 158 -22.84 -5.74 15.33
N ALA A 159 -22.64 -7.03 15.08
CA ALA A 159 -23.25 -8.07 15.91
C ALA A 159 -22.11 -8.82 16.60
N ALA A 160 -22.01 -8.66 17.93
CA ALA A 160 -21.13 -9.41 18.81
C ALA A 160 -19.64 -9.52 18.38
N GLY A 161 -19.04 -8.42 17.89
CA GLY A 161 -17.61 -8.37 17.57
C GLY A 161 -17.20 -8.96 16.21
N LYS A 162 -18.15 -9.30 15.32
CA LYS A 162 -17.87 -9.62 13.91
C LYS A 162 -18.35 -8.49 13.00
N GLU A 163 -17.43 -7.91 12.22
CA GLU A 163 -17.74 -6.90 11.21
C GLU A 163 -18.04 -7.60 9.87
N ILE A 164 -19.22 -7.31 9.31
CA ILE A 164 -19.63 -7.81 7.98
C ILE A 164 -19.52 -6.65 6.99
N ILE A 165 -18.73 -6.84 5.94
CA ILE A 165 -18.54 -5.88 4.86
C ILE A 165 -19.16 -6.47 3.58
N HIS A 166 -20.08 -5.75 2.94
CA HIS A 166 -20.54 -6.14 1.61
C HIS A 166 -19.53 -5.69 0.56
N TYR A 167 -19.35 -6.51 -0.45
CA TYR A 167 -18.33 -6.29 -1.45
C TYR A 167 -18.93 -6.48 -2.84
N ASP A 168 -18.89 -5.39 -3.59
CA ASP A 168 -19.32 -5.34 -4.96
C ASP A 168 -18.08 -5.49 -5.87
N ALA A 169 -17.94 -6.65 -6.49
CA ALA A 169 -16.98 -6.86 -7.55
C ALA A 169 -17.57 -6.32 -8.87
N LEU A 170 -17.19 -5.11 -9.27
CA LEU A 170 -17.54 -4.61 -10.60
C LEU A 170 -16.65 -5.33 -11.62
N THR A 171 -17.15 -6.43 -12.18
CA THR A 171 -16.59 -6.93 -13.43
C THR A 171 -17.03 -5.97 -14.53
N LYS A 172 -16.13 -5.08 -14.98
CA LYS A 172 -16.31 -4.49 -16.31
C LYS A 172 -16.26 -5.67 -17.28
N ARG A 173 -17.42 -6.03 -17.82
CA ARG A 173 -17.48 -6.70 -19.13
C ARG A 173 -16.97 -5.74 -20.20
#